data_AF-A0A820PPI9-F1
#
_entry.id   AF-A0A820PPI9-F1
#
_cell.length_a   1.000
_cell.length_b   1.000
_cell.length_c   1.000
_cell.angle_alpha   90.00
_cell.angle_beta   90.00
_cell.angle_gamma   90.00
#
_symmetry.space_group_name_H-M   'P 1'
#
loop_
_entity.id
_entity.type
_entity.pdbx_description
1 polymer ?
#
loop_
_entity_poly.entity_id
_entity_poly.type
_entity_poly.pdbx_seq_one_letter_code
_entity_poly.pdbx_strand_id
1 'polypeptide(L)'
;MIPIANVIEQADSQVAIRSELTTGTRIENIDSERIWNAESVPREFFCPICSCLLWQPRSCGSCQNLFCEACIRKWLQANTKCPFGCIQYQDKRCSPQIRCLL
;
A
#
# COMPACT_ATOMS: atom_id res chain seq x y z
N MET A 1 -30.71 42.81 27.99
CA MET A 1 -31.09 41.93 29.11
C MET A 1 -30.00 40.87 29.22
N ILE A 2 -29.28 40.83 30.35
CA ILE A 2 -28.26 39.82 30.73
C ILE A 2 -28.95 38.86 31.75
N PRO A 3 -28.39 37.70 32.15
CA PRO A 3 -28.34 36.36 31.50
C PRO A 3 -28.92 35.25 32.45
N ILE A 4 -28.37 34.02 32.36
CA ILE A 4 -28.38 32.87 33.30
C ILE A 4 -29.40 31.79 32.92
N ALA A 5 -29.10 30.49 32.85
CA ALA A 5 -27.90 29.67 32.73
C ALA A 5 -28.44 28.24 32.48
N ASN A 6 -27.75 27.38 31.73
CA ASN A 6 -27.12 26.23 32.37
C ASN A 6 -26.14 25.53 31.44
N VAL A 7 -25.03 25.16 32.06
CA VAL A 7 -23.91 24.37 31.57
C VAL A 7 -24.32 22.89 31.55
N ILE A 8 -23.63 22.06 30.75
CA ILE A 8 -23.04 20.75 31.11
C ILE A 8 -23.02 19.78 29.89
N GLU A 9 -21.78 19.49 29.45
CA GLU A 9 -21.19 18.18 29.07
C GLU A 9 -21.91 17.31 28.00
N GLN A 10 -21.28 16.60 27.06
CA GLN A 10 -19.90 16.18 26.80
C GLN A 10 -19.86 15.58 25.37
N ALA A 11 -18.67 15.65 24.76
CA ALA A 11 -18.08 14.77 23.75
C ALA A 11 -18.94 13.75 22.95
N ASP A 12 -18.87 13.83 21.61
CA ASP A 12 -18.54 12.64 20.83
C ASP A 12 -17.82 13.02 19.53
N SER A 13 -16.55 12.61 19.46
CA SER A 13 -15.65 12.83 18.34
C SER A 13 -15.96 11.79 17.26
N GLN A 14 -16.86 12.11 16.35
CA GLN A 14 -17.04 11.30 15.14
C GLN A 14 -16.38 12.02 13.96
N VAL A 15 -15.08 11.77 13.80
CA VAL A 15 -14.37 12.01 12.55
C VAL A 15 -15.04 11.14 11.49
N ALA A 16 -15.82 11.77 10.63
CA ALA A 16 -16.45 11.12 9.49
C ALA A 16 -15.38 10.62 8.52
N ILE A 17 -15.11 9.32 8.53
CA ILE A 17 -14.30 8.67 7.49
C ILE A 17 -15.19 8.54 6.25
N ARG A 18 -15.31 9.62 5.48
CA ARG A 18 -15.71 9.56 4.08
C ARG A 18 -14.44 9.69 3.25
N SER A 19 -14.00 8.58 2.65
CA SER A 19 -13.20 8.65 1.44
C SER A 19 -13.49 7.43 0.59
N GLU A 20 -13.84 7.73 -0.65
CA GLU A 20 -14.26 6.82 -1.69
C GLU A 20 -13.26 5.67 -1.93
N LEU A 21 -13.73 4.42 -1.92
CA LEU A 21 -13.01 3.29 -2.52
C LEU A 21 -13.00 3.45 -4.05
N THR A 22 -12.14 4.32 -4.56
CA THR A 22 -11.85 4.39 -6.00
C THR A 22 -10.87 3.29 -6.38
N THR A 23 -11.40 2.24 -7.03
CA THR A 23 -10.70 1.42 -8.05
C THR A 23 -9.30 0.90 -7.69
N GLY A 24 -9.20 0.13 -6.60
CA GLY A 24 -8.03 -0.69 -6.29
C GLY A 24 -8.39 -2.17 -6.38
N THR A 25 -7.68 -2.93 -7.20
CA THR A 25 -7.83 -4.38 -7.36
C THR A 25 -7.90 -5.07 -5.99
N ARG A 26 -9.01 -5.76 -5.72
CA ARG A 26 -9.26 -6.54 -4.50
C ARG A 26 -8.06 -7.47 -4.23
N ILE A 27 -7.29 -7.15 -3.19
CA ILE A 27 -6.31 -8.09 -2.64
C ILE A 27 -7.12 -9.27 -2.12
N GLU A 28 -6.85 -10.47 -2.62
CA GLU A 28 -7.32 -11.68 -1.95
C GLU A 28 -6.56 -11.78 -0.62
N ASN A 29 -7.22 -11.33 0.44
CA ASN A 29 -7.00 -11.65 1.86
C ASN A 29 -5.57 -12.00 2.26
N ILE A 30 -4.70 -11.00 2.43
CA ILE A 30 -3.63 -11.13 3.42
C ILE A 30 -4.33 -11.07 4.78
N ASP A 31 -4.33 -12.19 5.49
CA ASP A 31 -4.90 -12.27 6.83
C ASP A 31 -4.18 -11.27 7.75
N SER A 32 -4.93 -10.34 8.32
CA SER A 32 -4.38 -9.30 9.19
C SER A 32 -3.74 -9.89 10.44
N GLU A 33 -4.11 -11.11 10.82
CA GLU A 33 -3.49 -11.85 11.93
C GLU A 33 -2.05 -12.30 11.65
N ARG A 34 -1.61 -12.32 10.39
CA ARG A 34 -0.23 -12.68 10.02
C ARG A 34 0.77 -11.53 10.17
N ILE A 35 0.30 -10.30 10.36
CA ILE A 35 1.14 -9.11 10.50
C ILE A 35 1.26 -8.75 11.98
N TRP A 36 2.33 -9.24 12.63
CA TRP A 36 2.66 -8.81 13.98
C TRP A 36 3.34 -7.44 13.94
N ASN A 37 2.90 -6.52 14.81
CA ASN A 37 3.42 -5.14 14.89
C ASN A 37 3.43 -4.40 13.52
N ALA A 38 2.25 -4.21 12.92
CA ALA A 38 2.11 -3.58 11.60
C ALA A 38 2.85 -2.24 11.45
N GLU A 39 2.94 -1.44 12.52
CA GLU A 39 3.66 -0.16 12.54
C GLU A 39 5.18 -0.29 12.37
N SER A 40 5.72 -1.49 12.63
CA SER A 40 7.16 -1.79 12.52
C SER A 40 7.59 -2.33 11.16
N VAL A 41 6.64 -2.55 10.23
CA VAL A 41 6.95 -3.08 8.90
C VAL A 41 7.71 -2.02 8.10
N PRO A 42 8.95 -2.30 7.63
CA PRO A 42 9.71 -1.35 6.85
C PRO A 42 9.02 -0.94 5.55
N ARG A 43 9.17 0.33 5.14
CA ARG A 43 8.52 0.89 3.94
C ARG A 43 8.89 0.18 2.63
N GLU A 44 10.06 -0.47 2.58
CA GLU A 44 10.51 -1.26 1.43
C GLU A 44 9.63 -2.48 1.12
N PHE A 45 8.83 -2.93 2.09
CA PHE A 45 7.85 -4.00 1.90
C PHE A 45 6.52 -3.52 1.34
N PHE A 46 6.36 -2.23 1.09
CA PHE A 46 5.15 -1.66 0.51
C PHE A 46 5.37 -1.37 -0.97
N CYS A 47 4.38 -1.75 -1.78
CA CYS A 47 4.40 -1.48 -3.21
C CYS A 47 4.25 0.02 -3.48
N PRO A 48 5.13 0.66 -4.25
CA PRO A 48 5.04 2.08 -4.53
C PRO A 48 3.92 2.45 -5.52
N ILE A 49 3.23 1.47 -6.12
CA ILE A 49 2.10 1.70 -7.03
C ILE A 49 0.77 1.71 -6.28
N CYS A 50 0.56 0.80 -5.33
CA CYS A 50 -0.71 0.68 -4.60
C CYS A 50 -0.61 1.03 -3.11
N SER A 51 0.59 1.28 -2.60
CA SER A 51 0.89 1.58 -1.19
C SER A 51 0.50 0.48 -0.20
N CYS A 52 0.17 -0.73 -0.66
CA CYS A 52 -0.09 -1.90 0.18
C CYS A 52 1.17 -2.76 0.35
N LEU A 53 1.16 -3.66 1.34
CA LEU A 53 2.19 -4.69 1.48
C LEU A 53 2.35 -5.46 0.15
N LEU A 54 3.59 -5.73 -0.23
CA LEU A 54 3.93 -6.42 -1.47
C LEU A 54 3.24 -7.79 -1.53
N TRP A 55 2.57 -8.07 -2.64
CA TRP A 55 1.97 -9.37 -2.93
C TRP A 55 2.56 -9.94 -4.21
N GLN A 56 3.12 -11.15 -4.12
CA GLN A 56 3.86 -11.79 -5.22
C GLN A 56 4.86 -10.81 -5.86
N PRO A 57 5.86 -10.32 -5.11
CA PRO A 57 6.68 -9.21 -5.55
C PRO A 57 7.50 -9.54 -6.80
N ARG A 58 7.61 -8.56 -7.69
CA ARG A 58 8.50 -8.52 -8.85
C ARG A 58 9.51 -7.40 -8.68
N SER A 59 10.75 -7.66 -9.05
CA SER A 59 11.84 -6.69 -8.96
C SER A 59 12.21 -6.16 -10.34
N CYS A 60 12.52 -4.88 -10.44
CA CYS A 60 13.18 -4.33 -11.62
C CYS A 60 14.65 -4.77 -11.63
N GLY A 61 15.09 -5.48 -12.67
CA GLY A 61 16.47 -5.96 -12.78
C GLY A 61 17.54 -4.87 -12.82
N SER A 62 17.18 -3.60 -13.05
CA SER A 62 18.10 -2.46 -13.08
C SER A 62 18.18 -1.72 -11.75
N CYS A 63 17.04 -1.32 -11.16
CA CYS A 63 17.02 -0.51 -9.92
C CYS A 63 16.63 -1.31 -8.67
N GLN A 64 16.32 -2.59 -8.82
CA GLN A 64 15.96 -3.54 -7.74
C GLN A 64 14.67 -3.22 -6.96
N ASN A 65 14.00 -2.09 -7.25
CA ASN A 65 12.71 -1.74 -6.66
C ASN A 65 11.66 -2.83 -6.87
N LEU A 66 10.81 -3.01 -5.85
CA LEU A 66 9.82 -4.06 -5.74
C LEU A 66 8.41 -3.55 -6.01
N PHE A 67 7.59 -4.38 -6.66
CA PHE A 67 6.20 -4.09 -6.97
C PHE A 67 5.36 -5.36 -6.85
N CYS A 68 4.07 -5.25 -6.54
CA CYS A 68 3.17 -6.39 -6.68
C CYS A 68 3.09 -6.83 -8.15
N GLU A 69 3.02 -8.13 -8.42
CA GLU A 69 2.92 -8.67 -9.79
C GLU A 69 1.76 -8.04 -10.57
N ALA A 70 0.57 -7.98 -9.97
CA ALA A 70 -0.59 -7.37 -10.59
C ALA A 70 -0.40 -5.87 -10.89
N CYS A 71 0.28 -5.14 -10.00
CA CYS A 71 0.48 -3.70 -10.12
C CYS A 71 1.45 -3.38 -11.26
N ILE A 72 2.61 -4.02 -11.30
CA ILE A 72 3.60 -3.75 -12.34
C ILE A 72 3.12 -4.24 -13.71
N ARG A 73 2.40 -5.37 -13.76
CA ARG A 73 1.80 -5.84 -15.03
C ARG A 73 0.78 -4.83 -15.57
N LYS A 74 -0.07 -4.27 -14.72
CA LYS A 74 -1.02 -3.21 -15.11
C LYS A 74 -0.30 -1.94 -15.57
N TRP A 75 0.73 -1.51 -14.86
CA TRP A 75 1.55 -0.36 -15.24
C TRP A 75 2.16 -0.53 -16.63
N LEU A 76 2.70 -1.73 -16.91
CA LEU A 76 3.38 -2.04 -18.16
C LEU A 76 2.45 -2.14 -19.39
N GLN A 77 1.14 -2.23 -19.18
CA GLN A 77 0.17 -2.13 -20.28
C GLN A 77 0.09 -0.72 -20.85
N ALA A 78 0.38 0.31 -20.03
CA ALA A 78 0.32 1.72 -20.44
C ALA A 78 1.72 2.36 -20.59
N ASN A 79 2.76 1.78 -19.98
CA ASN A 79 4.10 2.35 -19.92
C ASN A 79 5.14 1.28 -20.24
N THR A 80 6.20 1.62 -20.97
CA THR A 80 7.31 0.69 -21.25
C THR A 80 8.46 0.78 -20.25
N LYS A 81 8.40 1.74 -19.32
CA LYS A 81 9.46 2.04 -18.35
C LYS A 81 9.08 1.59 -16.95
N CYS A 82 10.11 1.31 -16.15
CA CYS A 82 9.96 1.13 -14.71
C CYS A 82 9.31 2.39 -14.09
N PRO A 83 8.45 2.26 -13.05
CA PRO A 83 7.92 3.41 -12.31
C PRO A 83 8.98 4.38 -11.77
N PHE A 84 10.22 3.92 -11.57
CA PHE A 84 11.37 4.73 -11.15
C PHE A 84 12.22 5.26 -12.32
N GLY A 85 11.72 5.16 -13.56
CA GLY A 85 12.36 5.79 -14.74
C GLY A 85 13.46 4.98 -15.42
N CYS A 86 13.71 3.71 -15.05
CA CYS A 86 14.62 2.85 -15.80
C CYS A 86 14.18 2.71 -17.26
N ILE A 87 15.14 2.81 -18.19
CA ILE A 87 14.90 2.80 -19.64
C ILE A 87 14.20 1.51 -20.07
N GLN A 88 14.55 0.38 -19.45
CA GLN A 88 13.91 -0.92 -19.71
C GLN A 88 13.59 -1.60 -18.38
N TYR A 89 12.31 -1.95 -18.17
CA TYR A 89 11.93 -2.80 -17.04
C TYR A 89 12.33 -4.25 -17.36
N GLN A 90 13.35 -4.76 -16.67
CA GLN A 90 13.67 -6.18 -16.67
C GLN A 90 12.91 -6.85 -15.54
N ASP A 91 11.87 -7.61 -15.87
CA ASP A 91 11.10 -8.33 -14.88
C ASP A 91 11.92 -9.49 -14.29
N LYS A 92 12.24 -9.40 -13.00
CA LYS A 92 12.89 -10.48 -12.25
C LYS A 92 12.00 -10.92 -11.10
N ARG A 93 11.88 -12.24 -10.93
CA ARG A 93 11.39 -12.81 -9.67
C ARG A 93 12.38 -12.45 -8.57
N CYS A 94 11.85 -12.11 -7.39
CA CYS A 94 12.68 -11.79 -6.23
C CYS A 94 13.51 -13.01 -5.81
N SER A 95 14.64 -12.77 -5.13
CA SER A 95 15.42 -13.85 -4.53
C SER A 95 14.54 -14.67 -3.56
N PRO A 96 14.83 -15.96 -3.37
CA PRO A 96 14.05 -16.82 -2.45
C PRO A 96 13.92 -16.24 -1.04
N GLN A 97 14.90 -15.46 -0.59
CA GLN A 97 14.91 -14.80 0.72
C GLN A 97 13.74 -13.81 0.88
N ILE A 98 13.35 -13.11 -0.18
CA ILE A 98 12.19 -12.19 -0.17
C ILE A 98 10.87 -12.97 -0.26
N ARG A 99 10.88 -14.12 -0.93
CA ARG A 99 9.70 -14.97 -1.11
C ARG A 99 9.25 -15.67 0.18
N CYS A 100 10.13 -15.82 1.17
CA CYS A 100 9.78 -16.39 2.48
C CYS A 100 9.28 -15.35 3.49
N LEU A 101 9.34 -14.06 3.17
CA LEU A 101 8.93 -12.96 4.06
C LEU A 101 7.48 -12.50 3.85
N LEU A 102 6.83 -12.93 2.77
CA LEU A 102 5.46 -12.57 2.35
C LEU A 102 4.67 -13.86 2.08
#